data_AF-A0A8J3PB23-F1
#
_entry.id   AF-A0A8J3PB23-F1
#
_cell.length_a   1.000
_cell.length_b   1.000
_cell.length_c   1.000
_cell.angle_alpha   90.00
_cell.angle_beta   90.00
_cell.angle_gamma   90.00
#
_symmetry.space_group_name_H-M   'P 1'
#
loop_
_entity.id
_entity.type
_entity.pdbx_description
1 polymer ?
#
loop_
_entity_poly.entity_id
_entity_poly.type
_entity_poly.pdbx_seq_one_letter_code
_entity_poly.pdbx_strand_id
1 'polypeptide(L)' 'MERSPERVVSRLASAKQIARVHCPIEWPEGDLCLNCHQRFPCAAYSWAFDVLADAGWSAEQIEGLDVRTGPWS' A
#
# COMPACT_ATOMS: atom_id res chain seq x y z
N MET A 1 7.06 17.54 -18.65
CA MET A 1 5.62 17.24 -18.54
C MET A 1 5.21 17.40 -17.09
N GLU A 2 4.74 18.59 -16.72
CA GLU A 2 4.29 18.89 -15.37
C GLU A 2 3.01 18.11 -15.10
N ARG A 3 3.08 17.13 -14.18
CA ARG A 3 1.91 16.36 -13.74
C ARG A 3 0.99 17.33 -13.00
N SER A 4 -0.19 17.59 -13.56
CA SER A 4 -1.21 18.44 -12.94
C SER A 4 -1.40 18.06 -11.45
N PRO A 5 -1.38 19.03 -10.52
CA PRO A 5 -1.36 18.77 -9.08
C PRO A 5 -2.57 17.93 -8.62
N GLU A 6 -3.71 18.08 -9.27
CA GLU A 6 -4.96 17.35 -9.02
C GLU A 6 -4.80 15.84 -9.25
N ARG A 7 -4.05 15.47 -10.31
CA ARG A 7 -3.74 14.07 -10.61
C ARG A 7 -2.74 13.49 -9.60
N VAL A 8 -1.82 14.30 -9.09
CA VAL A 8 -0.87 13.88 -8.06
C VAL A 8 -1.62 13.60 -6.75
N VAL A 9 -2.48 14.52 -6.30
CA VAL A 9 -3.31 14.35 -5.10
C VAL A 9 -4.20 13.11 -5.21
N SER A 10 -4.88 12.93 -6.35
CA SER A 10 -5.71 11.75 -6.61
C SER A 10 -4.88 10.46 -6.55
N ARG A 11 -3.69 10.45 -7.14
CA ARG A 11 -2.81 9.27 -7.17
C ARG A 11 -2.29 8.90 -5.78
N LEU A 12 -1.94 9.90 -4.95
CA LEU A 12 -1.54 9.67 -3.56
C LEU A 12 -2.69 9.12 -2.72
N ALA A 13 -3.90 9.65 -2.88
CA ALA A 13 -5.07 9.13 -2.18
C ALA A 13 -5.36 7.67 -2.55
N SER A 14 -5.28 7.32 -3.84
CA SER A 14 -5.41 5.94 -4.30
C SER A 14 -4.30 5.03 -3.77
N ALA A 15 -3.05 5.49 -3.77
CA ALA A 15 -1.92 4.72 -3.25
C ALA A 15 -2.09 4.41 -1.75
N LYS A 16 -2.48 5.40 -0.94
CA LYS A 16 -2.76 5.17 0.49
C LYS A 16 -3.85 4.12 0.70
N GLN A 17 -4.96 4.22 -0.04
CA GLN A 17 -6.06 3.27 0.08
C GLN A 17 -5.64 1.87 -0.37
N ILE A 18 -4.85 1.75 -1.43
CA ILE A 18 -4.36 0.46 -1.93
C ILE A 18 -3.40 -0.17 -0.93
N ALA A 19 -2.39 0.57 -0.44
CA ALA A 19 -1.46 0.07 0.59
C ALA A 19 -2.21 -0.40 1.85
N ARG A 20 -3.27 0.32 2.23
CA ARG A 20 -4.12 0.02 3.38
C ARG A 20 -4.94 -1.27 3.25
N VAL A 21 -5.38 -1.65 2.05
CA VAL A 21 -6.22 -2.86 1.88
C VAL A 21 -5.43 -4.07 1.38
N HIS A 22 -4.30 -3.85 0.70
CA HIS A 22 -3.44 -4.92 0.19
C HIS A 22 -2.35 -5.30 1.19
N CYS A 23 -2.73 -5.81 2.36
CA CYS A 23 -1.80 -6.11 3.47
C CYS A 23 -1.34 -7.58 3.50
N PRO A 24 -0.18 -7.90 4.10
CA PRO A 24 0.36 -9.27 4.18
C PRO A 24 -0.31 -10.10 5.28
N ILE A 25 -1.11 -11.10 4.94
CA ILE A 25 -1.57 -12.11 5.91
C ILE A 25 -0.62 -13.31 5.91
N GLU A 26 -0.22 -13.75 7.10
CA GLU A 26 0.66 -14.91 7.30
C GLU A 26 -0.12 -16.21 7.09
N TRP A 27 0.42 -17.09 6.25
CA TRP A 27 -0.07 -18.45 6.02
C TRP A 27 1.09 -19.44 6.13
N PRO A 28 0.83 -20.72 6.43
CA PRO A 28 1.89 -21.74 6.50
C PRO A 28 2.78 -21.82 5.24
N GLU A 29 2.23 -21.49 4.08
CA GLU A 29 2.90 -21.53 2.78
C GLU A 29 3.61 -20.21 2.40
N GLY A 30 3.53 -19.19 3.27
CA GLY A 30 4.11 -17.85 3.10
C GLY A 30 3.07 -16.74 3.00
N ASP A 31 3.54 -15.49 2.99
CA ASP A 31 2.64 -14.33 3.05
C ASP A 31 1.81 -14.15 1.78
N LEU A 32 0.51 -14.04 1.97
CA LEU A 32 -0.45 -13.72 0.93
C LEU A 32 -1.02 -12.32 1.14
N CYS A 33 -1.46 -11.68 0.07
CA CYS A 33 -2.19 -10.43 0.17
C CYS A 33 -3.63 -10.68 0.62
N LEU A 34 -4.07 -10.02 1.68
CA LEU A 34 -5.43 -10.16 2.21
C LEU A 34 -6.53 -9.81 1.18
N ASN A 35 -6.30 -8.85 0.28
CA ASN A 35 -7.32 -8.39 -0.65
C ASN A 35 -7.39 -9.20 -1.95
N CYS A 36 -6.24 -9.59 -2.51
CA CYS A 36 -6.21 -10.30 -3.80
C CYS A 36 -5.75 -11.75 -3.73
N HIS A 37 -5.35 -12.22 -2.55
CA HIS A 37 -4.87 -13.59 -2.26
C HIS A 37 -3.66 -14.06 -3.09
N GLN A 38 -2.98 -13.15 -3.77
CA GLN A 38 -1.70 -13.42 -4.43
C GLN A 38 -0.56 -13.39 -3.40
N ARG A 39 0.62 -13.93 -3.75
CA ARG A 39 1.81 -13.77 -2.92
C ARG A 39 2.09 -12.30 -2.65
N PHE A 40 2.39 -12.00 -1.39
CA PHE A 40 2.78 -10.66 -0.97
C PHE A 40 4.30 -10.48 -1.14
N PRO A 41 4.79 -9.30 -1.58
CA PRO A 41 4.03 -8.13 -2.02
C PRO A 41 3.37 -8.35 -3.39
N CYS A 42 2.07 -8.03 -3.47
CA CYS A 42 1.33 -8.12 -4.73
C CYS A 42 1.54 -6.87 -5.60
N ALA A 43 1.28 -6.97 -6.91
CA ALA A 43 1.52 -5.86 -7.85
C ALA A 43 0.83 -4.54 -7.46
N ALA A 44 -0.36 -4.60 -6.86
CA ALA A 44 -1.08 -3.40 -6.39
C ALA A 44 -0.37 -2.76 -5.18
N TYR A 45 0.11 -3.56 -4.24
CA TYR A 45 0.89 -3.08 -3.10
C TYR A 45 2.22 -2.48 -3.56
N SER A 46 2.94 -3.16 -4.46
CA SER A 46 4.20 -2.64 -5.03
C SER A 46 3.99 -1.28 -5.71
N TRP A 47 2.95 -1.14 -6.53
CA TRP A 47 2.61 0.14 -7.14
C TRP A 47 2.32 1.24 -6.11
N ALA A 48 1.56 0.93 -5.06
CA ALA A 48 1.25 1.89 -4.01
C ALA A 48 2.50 2.28 -3.22
N PHE A 49 3.36 1.31 -2.90
CA PHE A 49 4.64 1.52 -2.24
C PHE A 49 5.50 2.48 -3.06
N ASP A 50 5.68 2.22 -4.36
CA ASP A 50 6.48 3.08 -5.24
C ASP A 50 5.92 4.51 -5.29
N VAL A 51 4.60 4.67 -5.44
CA VAL A 51 3.97 6.00 -5.47
C VAL A 51 4.14 6.77 -4.16
N LEU A 52 4.07 6.09 -3.01
CA LEU A 52 4.22 6.72 -1.70
C LEU A 52 5.68 7.02 -1.38
N ALA A 53 6.60 6.12 -1.72
CA ALA A 53 8.03 6.31 -1.59
C ALA A 53 8.52 7.48 -2.46
N ASP A 54 8.06 7.59 -3.70
CA ASP A 54 8.32 8.73 -4.59
C ASP A 54 7.79 10.06 -4.00
N ALA A 55 6.77 9.99 -3.14
CA ALA A 55 6.21 11.12 -2.44
C ALA A 55 6.90 11.42 -1.09
N GLY A 56 7.99 10.71 -0.77
CA GLY A 56 8.81 10.92 0.41
C GLY A 56 8.35 10.18 1.67
N TRP A 57 7.46 9.19 1.55
CA TRP A 57 7.04 8.36 2.69
C TRP A 57 8.12 7.32 2.99
N SER A 58 8.39 7.05 4.27
CA SER A 58 9.24 5.93 4.68
C SER A 58 8.50 4.60 4.57
N ALA A 59 9.25 3.49 4.47
CA ALA A 59 8.67 2.15 4.50
C ALA A 59 7.79 1.94 5.75
N GLU A 60 8.25 2.38 6.92
CA GLU A 60 7.50 2.28 8.18
C GLU A 60 6.17 3.06 8.14
N GLN A 61 6.16 4.25 7.52
CA GLN A 61 4.93 5.02 7.33
C GLN A 61 3.95 4.34 6.39
N ILE A 62 4.45 3.64 5.36
CA ILE A 62 3.63 2.91 4.40
C ILE A 62 3.09 1.62 5.03
N GLU A 63 3.92 0.87 5.75
CA GLU A 63 3.54 -0.31 6.51
C GLU A 63 2.50 0.02 7.59
N GLY A 64 2.63 1.17 8.26
CA GLY A 64 1.66 1.67 9.22
C GLY A 64 0.29 2.04 8.64
N LEU A 65 0.10 2.01 7.32
CA LEU A 65 -1.22 2.14 6.69
C LEU A 65 -2.05 0.85 6.77
N ASP A 66 -1.44 -0.28 7.13
CA ASP A 66 -2.13 -1.57 7.26
C ASP A 66 -3.32 -1.47 8.23
N VAL A 67 -4.52 -1.86 7.76
CA VAL A 67 -5.74 -1.83 8.58
C VAL A 67 -5.68 -2.70 9.84
N ARG A 68 -4.74 -3.64 9.90
CA ARG A 68 -4.55 -4.57 11.02
C ARG A 68 -3.56 -4.07 12.06
N THR A 69 -2.87 -2.97 11.81
CA THR A 69 -1.97 -2.35 12.79
C THR A 69 -2.63 -1.16 13.50
N GLY A 70 -3.95 -1.02 13.38
CA GLY A 70 -4.72 0.05 14.02
C GLY A 70 -5.11 -0.28 15.47
N PRO A 71 -5.54 0.73 16.26
CA PRO A 71 -5.94 0.53 17.66
C PRO A 71 -7.24 -0.29 17.85
N TRP A 72 -7.88 -0.69 16.75
CA TRP A 72 -9.11 -1.50 16.74
C TRP A 72 -8.92 -2.84 16.02
N SER A 73 -7.67 -3.22 15.78
CA SER A 73 -7.26 -4.47 15.13
C SER A 73 -6.97 -5.56 16.14
#